data_AF-X1HBL7-F1
#
_entry.id   AF-X1HBL7-F1
#
_cell.length_a   1.000
_cell.length_b   1.000
_cell.length_c   1.000
_cell.angle_alpha   90.00
_cell.angle_beta   90.00
_cell.angle_gamma   90.00
#
_symmetry.space_group_name_H-M   'P 1'
#
loop_
_entity.id
_entity.type
_entity.pdbx_description
1 polymer ?
#
loop_
_entity_poly.entity_id
_entity_poly.type
_entity_poly.pdbx_seq_one_letter_code
_entity_poly.pdbx_strand_id
1 'polypeptide(L)'
;MKIGFTIRKNQYYDSVFLMGINNKISETEGVKKSAVLMGTENNKKLLSEIGVNDQQIEDADPNDLIVAVIADRSEIVRTILGDLDNWFNWGYDQKSGLQQKTLE
;
A
#
# COMPACT_ATOMS: atom_id res chain seq x y z
N MET A 1 -12.12 -7.20 13.34
CA MET A 1 -11.22 -6.56 12.36
C MET A 1 -10.13 -5.79 13.08
N LYS A 2 -8.93 -5.76 12.51
CA LYS A 2 -7.74 -5.05 13.01
C LYS A 2 -7.21 -4.16 11.90
N ILE A 3 -6.79 -2.96 12.28
CA ILE A 3 -6.30 -1.92 11.38
C ILE A 3 -4.83 -1.68 11.73
N GLY A 4 -4.00 -1.50 10.71
CA GLY A 4 -2.66 -0.96 10.88
C GLY A 4 -2.24 -0.19 9.64
N PHE A 5 -1.33 0.75 9.83
CA PHE A 5 -0.74 1.51 8.75
C PHE A 5 0.74 1.77 9.02
N THR A 6 1.47 2.08 7.95
CA THR A 6 2.86 2.53 7.97
C THR A 6 2.98 3.70 7.00
N ILE A 7 3.79 4.69 7.39
CA ILE A 7 4.14 5.84 6.54
C ILE A 7 5.64 5.80 6.28
N ARG A 8 6.04 5.84 5.01
CA ARG A 8 7.44 5.95 4.59
C ARG A 8 7.67 7.34 4.01
N LYS A 9 8.49 8.13 4.70
CA LYS A 9 8.74 9.53 4.37
C LYS A 9 9.53 9.68 3.06
N ASN A 10 9.10 10.61 2.21
CA ASN A 10 9.77 10.99 0.95
C ASN A 10 10.11 9.79 0.03
N GLN A 11 9.21 8.81 -0.07
CA GLN A 11 9.32 7.69 -0.98
C GLN A 11 8.21 7.79 -2.03
N TYR A 12 8.49 8.51 -3.11
CA TYR A 12 7.54 8.71 -4.20
C TYR A 12 7.47 7.51 -5.13
N TYR A 13 6.24 7.09 -5.46
CA TYR A 13 5.97 6.01 -6.40
C TYR A 13 4.83 6.40 -7.35
N ASP A 14 4.85 5.81 -8.55
CA ASP A 14 3.77 5.96 -9.52
C ASP A 14 2.50 5.21 -9.08
N SER A 15 1.32 5.77 -9.37
CA SER A 15 0.04 5.21 -8.94
C SER A 15 -0.24 3.83 -9.53
N VAL A 16 0.18 3.53 -10.77
CA VAL A 16 -0.05 2.22 -11.40
C VAL A 16 0.76 1.15 -10.67
N PHE A 17 1.99 1.49 -10.31
CA PHE A 17 2.86 0.62 -9.51
C PHE A 17 2.24 0.33 -8.13
N LEU A 18 1.78 1.37 -7.44
CA LEU A 18 1.12 1.21 -6.14
C LEU A 18 -0.20 0.43 -6.22
N MET A 19 -0.99 0.64 -7.27
CA MET A 19 -2.23 -0.13 -7.51
C MET A 19 -1.94 -1.61 -7.71
N GLY A 20 -0.87 -1.96 -8.43
CA GLY A 20 -0.45 -3.37 -8.60
C GLY A 20 -0.14 -4.04 -7.26
N ILE A 21 0.63 -3.37 -6.41
CA ILE A 21 0.95 -3.86 -5.06
C ILE A 21 -0.32 -3.93 -4.20
N ASN A 22 -1.15 -2.89 -4.20
CA ASN A 22 -2.38 -2.85 -3.43
C ASN A 22 -3.33 -4.00 -3.78
N ASN A 23 -3.51 -4.27 -5.08
CA ASN A 23 -4.35 -5.38 -5.55
C ASN A 23 -3.82 -6.70 -5.02
N LYS A 24 -2.50 -6.93 -5.10
CA LYS A 24 -1.88 -8.15 -4.60
C LYS A 24 -2.03 -8.32 -3.08
N ILE A 25 -1.87 -7.25 -2.31
CA ILE A 25 -2.11 -7.28 -0.85
C ILE A 25 -3.58 -7.60 -0.56
N SER A 26 -4.52 -7.01 -1.31
CA SER A 26 -5.96 -7.22 -1.12
C SER A 26 -6.42 -8.66 -1.37
N GLU A 27 -5.67 -9.43 -2.18
CA GLU A 27 -5.90 -10.85 -2.43
C GLU A 27 -5.45 -11.77 -1.28
N THR A 28 -4.72 -11.23 -0.29
CA THR A 28 -4.22 -12.02 0.83
C THR A 28 -5.37 -12.47 1.73
N GLU A 29 -5.42 -13.77 2.04
CA GLU A 29 -6.49 -14.33 2.86
C GLU A 29 -6.62 -13.62 4.21
N GLY A 30 -7.84 -13.19 4.52
CA GLY A 30 -8.16 -12.47 5.75
C GLY A 30 -7.90 -10.96 5.70
N VAL A 31 -7.39 -10.41 4.59
CA VAL A 31 -7.46 -8.97 4.30
C VAL A 31 -8.89 -8.61 3.88
N LYS A 32 -9.41 -7.50 4.41
CA LYS A 32 -10.73 -6.95 4.07
C LYS A 32 -10.63 -5.71 3.20
N LYS A 33 -9.67 -4.84 3.52
CA LYS A 33 -9.36 -3.64 2.74
C LYS A 33 -7.87 -3.37 2.84
N SER A 34 -7.29 -2.84 1.78
CA SER A 34 -5.94 -2.30 1.78
C SER A 34 -5.90 -1.03 0.95
N ALA A 35 -4.95 -0.16 1.28
CA ALA A 35 -4.62 1.00 0.49
C ALA A 35 -3.10 1.16 0.48
N VAL A 36 -2.53 1.27 -0.71
CA VAL A 36 -1.12 1.61 -0.94
C VAL A 36 -1.13 2.84 -1.82
N LEU A 37 -0.81 4.00 -1.27
CA LEU A 37 -1.01 5.28 -1.95
C LEU A 37 -0.09 6.37 -1.41
N MET A 38 0.10 7.42 -2.21
CA MET A 38 0.84 8.62 -1.81
C MET A 38 0.01 9.49 -0.86
N GLY A 39 0.63 10.23 0.05
CA GLY A 39 0.01 11.12 1.03
C GLY A 39 -0.61 12.40 0.46
N THR A 40 -1.21 12.33 -0.74
CA THR A 40 -1.96 13.47 -1.29
C THR A 40 -3.29 13.65 -0.58
N GLU A 41 -3.83 14.87 -0.57
CA GLU A 41 -5.12 15.17 0.07
C GLU A 41 -6.28 14.28 -0.42
N ASN A 42 -6.29 13.94 -1.71
CA ASN A 42 -7.31 13.04 -2.27
C ASN A 42 -7.17 11.62 -1.70
N ASN A 43 -5.95 11.13 -1.59
CA ASN A 43 -5.67 9.80 -1.06
C ASN A 43 -5.90 9.69 0.44
N LYS A 44 -5.63 10.77 1.21
CA LYS A 44 -6.00 10.85 2.64
C LYS A 44 -7.51 10.70 2.83
N LYS A 45 -8.33 11.36 1.99
CA LYS A 45 -9.80 11.19 2.01
C LYS A 45 -10.22 9.74 1.73
N LEU A 46 -9.58 9.07 0.77
CA LEU A 46 -9.84 7.66 0.49
C LEU A 46 -9.52 6.77 1.72
N LEU A 47 -8.43 7.05 2.44
CA LEU A 47 -8.11 6.37 3.69
C LEU A 47 -9.20 6.57 4.74
N SER A 48 -9.71 7.80 4.87
CA SER A 48 -10.82 8.11 5.78
C SER A 48 -12.09 7.34 5.45
N GLU A 49 -12.43 7.24 4.16
CA GLU A 49 -13.62 6.51 3.68
C GLU A 49 -13.55 4.99 3.98
N ILE A 50 -12.34 4.41 3.96
CA ILE A 50 -12.16 3.00 4.33
C ILE A 50 -12.04 2.78 5.85
N GLY A 51 -12.06 3.85 6.65
CA GLY A 51 -12.02 3.82 8.11
C GLY A 51 -10.62 3.90 8.72
N VAL A 52 -9.63 4.42 7.97
CA VAL A 52 -8.26 4.60 8.44
C VAL A 52 -8.00 6.10 8.60
N ASN A 53 -8.05 6.58 9.84
CA ASN A 53 -7.80 7.97 10.20
C ASN A 53 -6.78 8.00 11.34
N ASP A 54 -5.74 8.81 11.18
CA ASP A 54 -4.72 9.05 12.20
C ASP A 54 -4.06 10.41 11.92
N GLN A 55 -3.65 11.13 12.97
CA GLN A 55 -2.98 12.42 12.82
C GLN A 55 -1.72 12.31 11.94
N GLN A 56 -1.00 11.19 12.02
CA GLN A 56 0.18 10.96 11.19
C GLN A 56 -0.14 10.89 9.69
N ILE A 57 -1.34 10.41 9.34
CA ILE A 57 -1.83 10.36 7.95
C ILE A 57 -2.24 11.77 7.49
N GLU A 58 -2.86 12.55 8.37
CA GLU A 58 -3.20 13.95 8.08
C GLU A 58 -1.94 14.80 7.87
N ASP A 59 -0.91 14.58 8.68
CA ASP A 59 0.39 15.27 8.64
C ASP A 59 1.33 14.71 7.55
N ALA A 60 0.93 13.68 6.81
CA ALA A 60 1.74 13.11 5.74
C ALA A 60 1.85 14.09 4.55
N ASP A 61 3.03 14.20 3.97
CA ASP A 61 3.26 15.01 2.78
C ASP A 61 2.82 14.26 1.51
N PRO A 62 2.53 14.97 0.40
CA PRO A 62 2.21 14.35 -0.89
C PRO A 62 3.26 13.35 -1.41
N ASN A 63 4.52 13.47 -0.96
CA ASN A 63 5.63 12.59 -1.34
C ASN A 63 5.83 11.41 -0.37
N ASP A 64 5.00 11.29 0.67
CA ASP A 64 5.06 10.18 1.60
C ASP A 64 4.23 9.00 1.09
N LEU A 65 4.79 7.81 1.17
CA LEU A 65 4.04 6.59 0.91
C LEU A 65 3.26 6.22 2.18
N ILE A 66 1.98 5.93 2.03
CA ILE A 66 1.12 5.41 3.10
C ILE A 66 0.62 4.03 2.68
N VAL A 67 0.83 3.06 3.57
CA VAL A 67 0.31 1.70 3.41
C VAL A 67 -0.61 1.39 4.58
N ALA A 68 -1.87 1.11 4.30
CA ALA A 68 -2.88 0.80 5.29
C ALA A 68 -3.55 -0.55 5.00
N VAL A 69 -3.79 -1.33 6.06
CA VAL A 69 -4.35 -2.68 5.97
C VAL A 69 -5.41 -2.88 7.04
N ILE A 70 -6.57 -3.36 6.63
CA ILE A 70 -7.65 -3.83 7.49
C ILE A 70 -7.80 -5.34 7.27
N ALA A 71 -7.60 -6.12 8.32
CA ALA A 71 -7.67 -7.58 8.26
C ALA A 71 -8.46 -8.19 9.43
N ASP A 72 -8.75 -9.48 9.35
CA ASP A 72 -9.47 -10.22 10.38
C ASP A 72 -8.65 -10.34 11.68
N ARG A 73 -7.33 -10.52 11.55
CA ARG A 73 -6.38 -10.73 12.65
C ARG A 73 -5.22 -9.74 12.61
N SER A 74 -4.71 -9.38 13.78
CA SER A 74 -3.55 -8.48 13.92
C SER A 74 -2.26 -9.08 13.36
N GLU A 75 -2.14 -10.41 13.36
CA GLU A 75 -1.04 -11.14 12.74
C GLU A 75 -0.95 -10.84 11.24
N ILE A 76 -2.08 -10.85 10.52
CA ILE A 76 -2.11 -10.57 9.08
C ILE A 76 -1.64 -9.14 8.80
N VAL A 77 -2.12 -8.17 9.58
CA VAL A 77 -1.67 -6.77 9.50
C VAL A 77 -0.15 -6.68 9.72
N ARG A 78 0.37 -7.33 10.78
CA ARG A 78 1.80 -7.33 11.09
C ARG A 78 2.63 -8.00 10.00
N THR A 79 2.17 -9.11 9.44
CA THR A 79 2.85 -9.80 8.34
C THR A 79 2.94 -8.90 7.11
N ILE A 80 1.83 -8.29 6.69
CA ILE A 80 1.83 -7.44 5.49
C ILE A 80 2.70 -6.20 5.69
N LEU A 81 2.52 -5.48 6.80
CA LEU A 81 3.29 -4.25 7.07
C LEU A 81 4.76 -4.54 7.40
N GLY A 82 5.06 -5.72 7.95
CA GLY A 82 6.43 -6.17 8.20
C GLY A 82 7.16 -6.63 6.94
N ASP A 83 6.44 -6.99 5.89
CA ASP A 83 6.99 -7.55 4.65
C ASP A 83 6.91 -6.58 3.45
N LEU A 84 6.73 -5.29 3.71
CA LEU A 84 6.57 -4.27 2.67
C LEU A 84 7.70 -4.27 1.64
N ASP A 85 8.95 -4.48 2.05
CA ASP A 85 10.06 -4.48 1.09
C ASP A 85 9.93 -5.60 0.05
N ASN A 86 9.44 -6.78 0.46
CA ASN A 86 9.20 -7.89 -0.47
C ASN A 86 8.01 -7.62 -1.40
N TRP A 87 6.95 -6.96 -0.90
CA TRP A 87 5.84 -6.51 -1.75
C TRP A 87 6.30 -5.54 -2.85
N PHE A 88 7.18 -4.60 -2.50
CA PHE A 88 7.74 -3.64 -3.44
C PHE A 88 8.72 -4.28 -4.42
N ASN A 89 9.60 -5.18 -3.96
CA ASN A 89 10.48 -5.98 -4.81
C ASN A 89 9.70 -6.80 -5.83
N TRP A 90 8.63 -7.49 -5.39
CA TRP A 90 7.71 -8.18 -6.29
C TRP A 90 7.11 -7.22 -7.32
N GLY A 91 6.67 -6.02 -6.90
CA GLY A 91 6.17 -5.01 -7.82
C GLY A 91 7.19 -4.63 -8.91
N TYR A 92 8.47 -4.52 -8.55
CA TYR A 92 9.55 -4.22 -9.50
C TYR A 92 9.82 -5.37 -10.46
N ASP A 93 9.80 -6.61 -9.98
CA ASP A 93 9.97 -7.81 -10.81
C ASP A 93 8.88 -7.89 -11.88
N GLN A 94 7.62 -7.62 -11.51
CA GLN A 94 6.50 -7.61 -12.45
C GLN A 94 6.65 -6.52 -13.51
N LYS A 95 7.08 -5.32 -13.11
CA LYS A 95 7.34 -4.21 -14.05
C LYS A 95 8.50 -4.54 -15.00
N SER A 96 9.50 -5.28 -14.54
CA SER A 96 10.67 -5.66 -15.35
C SER A 96 10.35 -6.79 -16.33
N GLY A 97 9.57 -7.79 -15.91
CA GLY A 97 9.11 -8.88 -16.77
C GLY A 97 8.16 -8.43 -17.89
N LEU A 98 7.33 -7.41 -17.64
CA LEU A 98 6.48 -6.80 -18.67
C LEU A 98 7.27 -6.07 -19.76
N GLN A 99 8.38 -5.41 -19.40
CA GLN A 99 9.24 -4.73 -20.37
C GLN A 99 10.00 -5.71 -21.28
N GLN A 100 10.38 -6.89 -20.77
CA GLN A 100 11.03 -7.92 -21.60
C GLN A 100 10.06 -8.53 -22.62
N LYS A 101 8.80 -8.79 -22.26
CA LYS A 101 7.79 -9.38 -23.17
C LYS A 101 7.32 -8.48 -24.30
N THR A 102 7.57 -7.16 -24.24
CA THR A 102 7.13 -6.22 -25.29
C THR A 102 8.17 -6.09 -26.41
N LEU A 103 9.35 -6.69 -26.25
CA LEU A 103 10.46 -6.62 -27.20
C LEU A 103 10.60 -7.90 -28.07
N GLU A 104 9.65 -8.83 -27.97
CA GLU A 104 9.58 -10.07 -28.78
C GLU A 104 8.46 -9.99 -29.83
#